data_AF-A0A5D0UUR9-F1
#
_entry.id   AF-A0A5D0UUR9-F1
#
_cell.length_a   1.000
_cell.length_b   1.000
_cell.length_c   1.000
_cell.angle_alpha   90.00
_cell.angle_beta   90.00
_cell.angle_gamma   90.00
#
_symmetry.space_group_name_H-M   'P 1'
#
loop_
_entity.id
_entity.type
_entity.pdbx_description
1 polymer ?
#
loop_
_entity_poly.entity_id
_entity_poly.type
_entity_poly.pdbx_seq_one_letter_code
_entity_poly.pdbx_strand_id
1 'polypeptide(L)'
;MSGCPGSVRPGIATQAVNAEHLAERYQQFMIVAFGEAILASGGQFAAFGFKPNRVIALVLAFAITALLWRIYFYRAGLLLPAVIAASARPAVFARSASYAHLLMAGGIVLSSVGDEIIINHPFAKPNLVWSAVILCGPAIYLAGRARLDYLSFSRVALSRVIGLLVLVALAPVVAFLPPILIAVVAVVILLIIATSDTVSWQFRPSKPTPPPPRERYRG
;
A
#
# COMPACT_ATOMS: atom_id res chain seq x y z
N MET A 1 0.06 38.31 -35.85
CA MET A 1 -0.49 36.98 -35.51
C MET A 1 0.68 36.10 -35.10
N SER A 2 0.96 36.01 -33.80
CA SER A 2 2.13 35.30 -33.26
C SER A 2 1.81 33.81 -33.20
N GLY A 3 2.55 33.00 -33.96
CA GLY A 3 2.40 31.55 -34.00
C GLY A 3 2.72 30.93 -32.65
N CYS A 4 1.80 30.12 -32.12
CA CYS A 4 2.06 29.30 -30.94
C CYS A 4 3.16 28.27 -31.27
N PRO A 5 4.17 28.07 -30.41
CA PRO A 5 5.20 27.07 -30.63
C PRO A 5 4.58 25.67 -30.58
N GLY A 6 4.92 24.85 -31.57
CA GLY A 6 4.49 23.45 -31.65
C GLY A 6 4.90 22.69 -30.38
N SER A 7 3.98 21.89 -29.85
CA SER A 7 4.26 20.98 -28.75
C SER A 7 5.26 19.92 -29.21
N VAL A 8 6.53 20.12 -28.89
CA VAL A 8 7.57 19.12 -29.09
C VAL A 8 7.20 17.93 -28.21
N ARG A 9 6.84 16.81 -28.83
CA ARG A 9 6.68 15.55 -28.11
C ARG A 9 8.04 15.19 -27.53
N PRO A 10 8.18 15.01 -26.21
CA PRO A 10 9.46 14.65 -25.62
C PRO A 10 9.98 13.35 -26.25
N GLY A 11 11.28 13.30 -26.51
CA GLY A 11 11.93 12.07 -27.00
C GLY A 11 11.77 10.94 -25.99
N ILE A 12 11.76 9.69 -26.49
CA ILE A 12 11.55 8.47 -25.68
C ILE A 12 12.53 8.41 -24.49
N ALA A 13 13.79 8.85 -24.69
CA ALA A 13 14.80 8.92 -23.63
C ALA A 13 14.43 9.91 -22.50
N THR A 14 13.95 11.12 -22.84
CA THR A 14 13.53 12.13 -21.85
C THR A 14 12.31 11.65 -21.06
N GLN A 15 11.40 10.91 -21.72
CA GLN A 15 10.24 10.32 -21.06
C GLN A 15 10.61 9.22 -20.07
N ALA A 16 11.61 8.38 -20.40
CA ALA A 16 12.11 7.34 -19.51
C ALA A 16 12.81 7.93 -18.26
N VAL A 17 13.68 8.94 -18.45
CA VAL A 17 14.37 9.63 -17.35
C VAL A 17 13.37 10.29 -16.39
N ASN A 18 12.35 10.97 -16.90
CA ASN A 18 11.31 11.58 -16.06
C ASN A 18 10.49 10.53 -15.28
N ALA A 19 10.26 9.36 -15.87
CA ALA A 19 9.55 8.26 -15.20
C ALA A 19 10.35 7.68 -14.03
N GLU A 20 11.66 7.53 -14.19
CA GLU A 20 12.57 7.05 -13.15
C GLU A 20 12.65 8.02 -11.97
N HIS A 21 12.83 9.32 -12.23
CA HIS A 21 12.84 10.33 -11.17
C HIS A 21 11.51 10.41 -10.40
N LEU A 22 10.36 10.23 -11.08
CA LEU A 22 9.06 10.17 -10.41
C LEU A 22 8.93 8.92 -9.53
N ALA A 23 9.38 7.76 -10.02
CA ALA A 23 9.38 6.53 -9.24
C ALA A 23 10.24 6.66 -7.97
N GLU A 24 11.43 7.28 -8.08
CA GLU A 24 12.31 7.56 -6.94
C GLU A 24 11.61 8.43 -5.90
N ARG A 25 10.94 9.52 -6.30
CA ARG A 25 10.19 10.39 -5.39
C ARG A 25 9.09 9.66 -4.65
N TYR A 26 8.34 8.79 -5.34
CA TYR A 26 7.31 7.98 -4.67
C TYR A 26 7.92 7.00 -3.67
N GLN A 27 9.06 6.39 -3.99
CA GLN A 27 9.78 5.52 -3.07
C GLN A 27 10.27 6.27 -1.84
N GLN A 28 10.89 7.44 -2.02
CA GLN A 28 11.33 8.30 -0.92
C GLN A 28 10.17 8.68 0.00
N PHE A 29 9.05 9.13 -0.58
CA PHE A 29 7.85 9.47 0.17
C PHE A 29 7.32 8.29 1.00
N MET A 30 7.28 7.09 0.43
CA MET A 30 6.83 5.89 1.15
C MET A 30 7.80 5.47 2.25
N ILE A 31 9.12 5.59 2.04
CA ILE A 31 10.12 5.34 3.07
C ILE A 31 9.90 6.27 4.27
N VAL A 32 9.65 7.56 4.03
CA VAL A 32 9.35 8.53 5.09
C VAL A 32 8.06 8.14 5.84
N ALA A 33 6.99 7.79 5.12
CA ALA A 33 5.73 7.37 5.74
C ALA A 33 5.90 6.11 6.63
N PHE A 34 6.66 5.12 6.18
CA PHE A 34 6.98 3.94 6.99
C PHE A 34 7.85 4.29 8.20
N GLY A 35 8.84 5.17 8.03
CA GLY A 35 9.68 5.65 9.12
C GLY A 35 8.85 6.33 10.21
N GLU A 36 7.93 7.21 9.81
CA GLU A 36 7.03 7.91 10.74
C GLU A 36 6.14 6.94 11.52
N ALA A 37 5.56 5.93 10.87
CA ALA A 37 4.74 4.91 11.55
C ALA A 37 5.54 4.09 12.58
N ILE A 38 6.80 3.74 12.26
CA ILE A 38 7.70 3.04 13.18
C ILE A 38 8.05 3.93 14.38
N LEU A 39 8.39 5.20 14.14
CA LEU A 39 8.69 6.16 15.20
C LEU A 39 7.48 6.40 16.11
N ALA A 40 6.29 6.54 15.54
CA ALA A 40 5.04 6.68 16.28
C ALA A 40 4.81 5.46 17.20
N SER A 41 4.93 4.24 16.68
CA SER A 41 4.80 3.00 17.46
C SER A 41 5.84 2.90 18.57
N GLY A 42 7.11 3.24 18.27
CA GLY A 42 8.19 3.26 19.25
C GLY A 42 7.97 4.28 20.37
N GLY A 43 7.46 5.47 20.02
CA GLY A 43 7.10 6.52 20.97
C GLY A 43 6.01 6.08 21.95
N GLN A 44 4.96 5.42 21.45
CA GLN A 44 3.91 4.83 22.30
C GLN A 44 4.50 3.81 23.28
N PHE A 45 5.34 2.90 22.80
CA PHE A 45 5.96 1.90 23.68
C PHE A 45 6.88 2.53 24.75
N ALA A 46 7.68 3.52 24.38
CA ALA A 46 8.59 4.22 25.29
C ALA A 46 7.84 4.98 26.40
N ALA A 47 6.69 5.57 26.10
CA ALA A 47 5.90 6.35 27.05
C ALA A 47 5.26 5.50 28.17
N PHE A 48 4.90 4.24 27.88
CA PHE A 48 4.08 3.44 28.80
C PHE A 48 4.81 2.23 29.43
N GLY A 49 6.02 1.89 28.99
CA GLY A 49 6.94 0.99 29.71
C GLY A 49 6.90 -0.50 29.34
N PHE A 50 7.94 -1.22 29.76
CA PHE A 50 8.32 -2.58 29.33
C PHE A 50 7.54 -3.71 30.05
N LYS A 51 6.24 -3.84 29.77
CA LYS A 51 5.49 -5.05 30.17
C LYS A 51 5.56 -6.10 29.05
N PRO A 52 5.72 -7.42 29.35
CA PRO A 52 5.79 -8.47 28.33
C PRO A 52 4.65 -8.42 27.31
N ASN A 53 3.44 -8.16 27.80
CA ASN A 53 2.24 -7.99 26.99
C ASN A 53 2.34 -6.86 25.95
N ARG A 54 3.00 -5.75 26.31
CA ARG A 54 3.23 -4.62 25.40
C ARG A 54 4.35 -4.89 24.42
N VAL A 55 5.34 -5.68 24.81
CA VAL A 55 6.39 -6.13 23.88
C VAL A 55 5.77 -6.96 22.77
N ILE A 56 4.88 -7.90 23.09
CA ILE A 56 4.16 -8.70 22.09
C ILE A 56 3.29 -7.80 21.19
N ALA A 57 2.57 -6.85 21.79
CA ALA A 57 1.75 -5.89 21.06
C ALA A 57 2.58 -5.03 20.08
N LEU A 58 3.74 -4.55 20.53
CA LEU A 58 4.69 -3.80 19.70
C LEU A 58 5.23 -4.66 18.55
N VAL A 59 5.57 -5.92 18.82
CA VAL A 59 6.05 -6.84 17.78
C VAL A 59 4.98 -7.07 16.72
N LEU A 60 3.70 -7.19 17.10
CA LEU A 60 2.59 -7.32 16.17
C LEU A 60 2.38 -6.03 15.34
N ALA A 61 2.37 -4.86 15.97
CA ALA A 61 2.28 -3.56 15.29
C ALA A 61 3.44 -3.37 14.28
N PHE A 62 4.67 -3.68 14.71
CA PHE A 62 5.84 -3.65 13.85
C PHE A 62 5.73 -4.66 12.69
N ALA A 63 5.22 -5.87 12.95
CA ALA A 63 5.01 -6.88 11.92
C ALA A 63 3.97 -6.43 10.88
N ILE A 64 2.89 -5.76 11.28
CA ILE A 64 1.93 -5.14 10.35
C ILE A 64 2.67 -4.16 9.45
N THR A 65 3.38 -3.19 10.03
CA THR A 65 4.14 -2.18 9.28
C THR A 65 5.18 -2.82 8.33
N ALA A 66 5.92 -3.82 8.79
CA ALA A 66 6.90 -4.55 7.98
C ALA A 66 6.26 -5.35 6.83
N LEU A 67 5.07 -5.92 7.04
CA LEU A 67 4.33 -6.62 5.99
C LEU A 67 3.76 -5.65 4.96
N LEU A 68 3.22 -4.50 5.38
CA LEU A 68 2.83 -3.44 4.45
C LEU A 68 4.05 -2.98 3.63
N TRP A 69 5.19 -2.75 4.28
CA TRP A 69 6.45 -2.43 3.60
C TRP A 69 6.85 -3.50 2.57
N ARG A 70 6.81 -4.77 2.96
CA ARG A 70 7.06 -5.89 2.05
C ARG A 70 6.13 -5.86 0.84
N ILE A 71 4.82 -5.67 1.05
CA ILE A 71 3.81 -5.61 -0.02
C ILE A 71 4.06 -4.42 -0.97
N TYR A 72 4.55 -3.29 -0.44
CA TYR A 72 4.95 -2.13 -1.27
C TYR A 72 6.13 -2.50 -2.17
N PHE A 73 7.25 -2.90 -1.56
CA PHE A 73 8.52 -3.11 -2.25
C PHE A 73 8.50 -4.32 -3.18
N TYR A 74 7.67 -5.32 -2.87
CA TYR A 74 7.40 -6.42 -3.78
C TYR A 74 6.85 -5.88 -5.12
N ARG A 75 7.50 -6.14 -6.26
CA ARG A 75 7.23 -5.60 -7.62
C ARG A 75 7.49 -4.10 -7.90
N ALA A 76 7.49 -3.19 -6.92
CA ALA A 76 7.51 -1.74 -7.21
C ALA A 76 8.79 -1.25 -7.92
N GLY A 77 9.96 -1.81 -7.59
CA GLY A 77 11.25 -1.34 -8.12
C GLY A 77 11.56 -1.72 -9.57
N LEU A 78 11.06 -2.86 -10.07
CA LEU A 78 11.51 -3.40 -11.37
C LEU A 78 10.61 -3.04 -12.56
N LEU A 79 9.36 -2.62 -12.33
CA LEU A 79 8.36 -2.54 -13.41
C LEU A 79 7.74 -1.16 -13.56
N LEU A 80 7.86 -0.27 -12.57
CA LEU A 80 7.21 1.04 -12.60
C LEU A 80 7.79 1.98 -13.68
N PRO A 81 9.12 2.12 -13.86
CA PRO A 81 9.68 2.95 -14.93
C PRO A 81 9.34 2.42 -16.33
N ALA A 82 9.41 1.09 -16.52
CA ALA A 82 9.09 0.43 -17.79
C ALA A 82 7.61 0.60 -18.17
N VAL A 83 6.70 0.51 -17.21
CA VAL A 83 5.25 0.70 -17.40
C VAL A 83 4.93 2.16 -17.73
N ILE A 84 5.53 3.12 -17.02
CA ILE A 84 5.32 4.56 -17.28
C ILE A 84 5.83 4.91 -18.69
N ALA A 85 7.02 4.44 -19.05
CA ALA A 85 7.63 4.66 -20.36
C ALA A 85 6.77 4.07 -21.50
N ALA A 86 6.17 2.89 -21.29
CA ALA A 86 5.30 2.24 -22.26
C ALA A 86 3.87 2.82 -22.33
N SER A 87 3.49 3.74 -21.43
CA SER A 87 2.13 4.26 -21.38
C SER A 87 1.84 5.29 -22.49
N ALA A 88 0.69 5.14 -23.15
CA ALA A 88 0.24 6.06 -24.20
C ALA A 88 -0.14 7.47 -23.67
N ARG A 89 -0.36 7.61 -22.35
CA ARG A 89 -0.70 8.88 -21.67
C ARG A 89 0.06 9.01 -20.33
N PRO A 90 1.37 9.33 -20.36
CA PRO A 90 2.24 9.33 -19.17
C PRO A 90 1.77 10.26 -18.06
N ALA A 91 1.25 11.44 -18.42
CA ALA A 91 0.77 12.43 -17.44
C ALA A 91 -0.47 11.96 -16.65
N VAL A 92 -1.38 11.21 -17.29
CA VAL A 92 -2.57 10.66 -16.63
C VAL A 92 -2.19 9.50 -15.72
N PHE A 93 -1.29 8.64 -16.20
CA PHE A 93 -0.74 7.56 -15.39
C PHE A 93 -0.04 8.09 -14.15
N ALA A 94 0.89 9.04 -14.31
CA ALA A 94 1.64 9.65 -13.21
C ALA A 94 0.70 10.25 -12.15
N ARG A 95 -0.34 10.98 -12.55
CA ARG A 95 -1.33 11.52 -11.62
C ARG A 95 -2.08 10.42 -10.85
N SER A 96 -2.50 9.36 -11.55
CA SER A 96 -3.20 8.24 -10.91
C SER A 96 -2.31 7.44 -9.96
N ALA A 97 -1.02 7.29 -10.30
CA ALA A 97 0.00 6.68 -9.46
C ALA A 97 0.25 7.55 -8.21
N SER A 98 0.31 8.88 -8.33
CA SER A 98 0.39 9.78 -7.17
C SER A 98 -0.75 9.55 -6.19
N TYR A 99 -1.99 9.50 -6.67
CA TYR A 99 -3.14 9.27 -5.79
C TYR A 99 -3.12 7.88 -5.14
N ALA A 100 -2.62 6.86 -5.83
CA ALA A 100 -2.46 5.53 -5.25
C ALA A 100 -1.43 5.56 -4.10
N HIS A 101 -0.28 6.21 -4.28
CA HIS A 101 0.73 6.35 -3.24
C HIS A 101 0.24 7.20 -2.06
N LEU A 102 -0.50 8.28 -2.32
CA LEU A 102 -1.13 9.08 -1.26
C LEU A 102 -2.13 8.26 -0.45
N LEU A 103 -2.93 7.43 -1.11
CA LEU A 103 -3.87 6.53 -0.42
C LEU A 103 -3.12 5.51 0.44
N MET A 104 -2.01 4.94 -0.08
CA MET A 104 -1.17 4.02 0.68
C MET A 104 -0.52 4.68 1.89
N ALA A 105 0.05 5.87 1.73
CA ALA A 105 0.63 6.64 2.83
C ALA A 105 -0.41 7.00 3.89
N GLY A 106 -1.62 7.41 3.47
CA GLY A 106 -2.74 7.62 4.39
C GLY A 106 -3.11 6.35 5.18
N GLY A 107 -3.09 5.19 4.52
CA GLY A 107 -3.29 3.90 5.19
C GLY A 107 -2.21 3.56 6.21
N ILE A 108 -0.94 3.88 5.93
CA ILE A 108 0.19 3.69 6.86
C ILE A 108 0.00 4.57 8.11
N VAL A 109 -0.27 5.87 7.91
CA VAL A 109 -0.52 6.81 9.02
C VAL A 109 -1.74 6.39 9.84
N LEU A 110 -2.80 5.91 9.18
CA LEU A 110 -3.96 5.42 9.92
C LEU A 110 -3.66 4.11 10.67
N SER A 111 -2.78 3.26 10.13
CA SER A 111 -2.33 2.05 10.82
C SER A 111 -1.58 2.38 12.12
N SER A 112 -0.78 3.46 12.16
CA SER A 112 -0.09 3.85 13.39
C SER A 112 -1.04 4.29 14.50
N VAL A 113 -2.24 4.79 14.16
CA VAL A 113 -3.31 5.04 15.15
C VAL A 113 -3.85 3.72 15.70
N GLY A 114 -3.96 2.68 14.87
CA GLY A 114 -4.27 1.33 15.32
C GLY A 114 -3.18 0.76 16.25
N ASP A 115 -1.91 0.99 15.92
CA ASP A 115 -0.77 0.53 16.72
C ASP A 115 -0.79 1.13 18.13
N GLU A 116 -1.16 2.40 18.28
CA GLU A 116 -1.38 3.04 19.58
C GLU A 116 -2.40 2.25 20.43
N ILE A 117 -3.54 1.88 19.84
CA ILE A 117 -4.58 1.11 20.54
C ILE A 117 -4.04 -0.27 20.95
N ILE A 118 -3.36 -0.96 20.03
CA ILE A 118 -2.82 -2.30 20.24
C ILE A 118 -1.77 -2.30 21.37
N ILE A 119 -0.86 -1.32 21.37
CA ILE A 119 0.24 -1.21 22.34
C ILE A 119 -0.25 -0.76 23.72
N ASN A 120 -1.14 0.24 23.76
CA ASN A 120 -1.58 0.82 25.03
C ASN A 120 -2.63 -0.04 25.73
N HIS A 121 -3.48 -0.73 24.95
CA HIS A 121 -4.64 -1.46 25.43
C HIS A 121 -4.80 -2.88 24.83
N PRO A 122 -3.77 -3.74 24.87
CA PRO A 122 -3.76 -5.02 24.15
C PRO A 122 -4.91 -5.96 24.52
N PHE A 123 -5.32 -5.97 25.79
CA PHE A 123 -6.36 -6.85 26.35
C PHE A 123 -7.62 -6.10 26.77
N ALA A 124 -7.85 -4.90 26.22
CA ALA A 124 -9.11 -4.21 26.46
C ALA A 124 -10.31 -5.02 25.97
N LYS A 125 -11.47 -4.71 26.55
CA LYS A 125 -12.74 -5.30 26.13
C LYS A 125 -12.99 -5.01 24.63
N PRO A 126 -13.63 -5.95 23.92
CA PRO A 126 -13.96 -5.74 22.51
C PRO A 126 -14.70 -4.43 22.28
N ASN A 127 -14.25 -3.69 21.26
CA ASN A 127 -14.82 -2.40 20.90
C ASN A 127 -14.84 -2.29 19.38
N LEU A 128 -16.03 -2.10 18.82
CA LEU A 128 -16.25 -2.01 17.38
C LEU A 128 -15.46 -0.85 16.74
N VAL A 129 -15.40 0.30 17.41
CA VAL A 129 -14.67 1.49 16.92
C VAL A 129 -13.18 1.19 16.85
N TRP A 130 -12.61 0.60 17.89
CA TRP A 130 -11.19 0.25 17.92
C TRP A 130 -10.84 -0.80 16.87
N SER A 131 -11.72 -1.79 16.69
CA SER A 131 -11.59 -2.81 15.65
C SER A 131 -11.56 -2.19 14.25
N ALA A 132 -12.47 -1.24 14.00
CA ALA A 132 -12.52 -0.51 12.74
C ALA A 132 -11.24 0.32 12.51
N VAL A 133 -10.74 1.02 13.53
CA VAL A 133 -9.50 1.81 13.42
C VAL A 133 -8.29 0.93 13.09
N ILE A 134 -8.12 -0.19 13.79
CA ILE A 134 -7.01 -1.13 13.59
C ILE A 134 -7.01 -1.70 12.17
N LEU A 135 -8.19 -2.03 11.62
CA LEU A 135 -8.29 -2.62 10.28
C LEU A 135 -8.30 -1.60 9.14
N CYS A 136 -8.76 -0.37 9.39
CA CYS A 136 -8.94 0.63 8.35
C CYS A 136 -7.61 1.03 7.69
N GLY A 137 -6.53 1.17 8.47
CA GLY A 137 -5.20 1.48 7.95
C GLY A 137 -4.71 0.46 6.90
N PRO A 138 -4.58 -0.82 7.26
CA PRO A 138 -4.26 -1.88 6.31
C PRO A 138 -5.24 -1.98 5.13
N ALA A 139 -6.55 -1.80 5.36
CA ALA A 139 -7.56 -1.84 4.29
C ALA A 139 -7.33 -0.74 3.24
N ILE A 140 -7.18 0.51 3.69
CA ILE A 140 -6.92 1.67 2.83
C ILE A 140 -5.61 1.48 2.07
N TYR A 141 -4.57 1.00 2.76
CA TYR A 141 -3.29 0.70 2.15
C TYR A 141 -3.43 -0.32 1.01
N LEU A 142 -4.12 -1.44 1.26
CA LEU A 142 -4.34 -2.48 0.26
C LEU A 142 -5.20 -1.98 -0.92
N ALA A 143 -6.17 -1.10 -0.69
CA ALA A 143 -6.95 -0.46 -1.76
C ALA A 143 -6.08 0.41 -2.67
N GLY A 144 -5.20 1.24 -2.08
CA GLY A 144 -4.21 2.02 -2.85
C GLY A 144 -3.27 1.13 -3.64
N ARG A 145 -2.82 0.03 -3.03
CA ARG A 145 -1.94 -0.94 -3.67
C ARG A 145 -2.62 -1.69 -4.82
N ALA A 146 -3.88 -2.10 -4.66
CA ALA A 146 -4.66 -2.74 -5.72
C ALA A 146 -4.88 -1.80 -6.91
N ARG A 147 -5.12 -0.50 -6.64
CA ARG A 147 -5.21 0.53 -7.68
C ARG A 147 -3.89 0.67 -8.45
N LEU A 148 -2.75 0.68 -7.76
CA LEU A 148 -1.44 0.78 -8.39
C LEU A 148 -1.12 -0.43 -9.29
N ASP A 149 -1.50 -1.63 -8.86
CA ASP A 149 -1.39 -2.86 -9.66
C ASP A 149 -2.25 -2.81 -10.92
N TYR A 150 -3.51 -2.38 -10.78
CA TYR A 150 -4.43 -2.25 -11.90
C TYR A 150 -3.86 -1.33 -12.98
N LEU A 151 -3.34 -0.18 -12.56
CA LEU A 151 -2.69 0.77 -13.46
C LEU A 151 -1.49 0.14 -14.16
N SER A 152 -0.70 -0.67 -13.45
CA SER A 152 0.58 -1.18 -13.94
C SER A 152 0.48 -2.39 -14.88
N PHE A 153 -0.50 -3.26 -14.68
CA PHE A 153 -0.60 -4.53 -15.40
C PHE A 153 -1.93 -4.75 -16.12
N SER A 154 -2.86 -3.78 -16.05
CA SER A 154 -4.26 -3.96 -16.49
C SER A 154 -4.98 -5.14 -15.84
N ARG A 155 -4.39 -5.71 -14.78
CA ARG A 155 -4.86 -6.86 -14.04
C ARG A 155 -4.60 -6.59 -12.57
N VAL A 156 -5.64 -6.72 -11.76
CA VAL A 156 -5.46 -6.74 -10.31
C VAL A 156 -5.04 -8.14 -9.91
N ALA A 157 -4.00 -8.27 -9.08
CA ALA A 157 -3.70 -9.57 -8.48
C ALA A 157 -4.91 -10.01 -7.65
N LEU A 158 -5.50 -11.17 -8.00
CA LEU A 158 -6.69 -11.71 -7.32
C LEU A 158 -6.46 -11.82 -5.81
N SER A 159 -5.22 -12.11 -5.39
CA SER A 159 -4.77 -12.15 -3.99
C SER A 159 -5.07 -10.86 -3.21
N ARG A 160 -4.97 -9.69 -3.85
CA ARG A 160 -5.15 -8.38 -3.20
C ARG A 160 -6.62 -7.98 -3.10
N VAL A 161 -7.42 -8.33 -4.11
CA VAL A 161 -8.87 -8.17 -4.06
C VAL A 161 -9.46 -9.11 -3.00
N ILE A 162 -9.01 -10.37 -2.98
CA ILE A 162 -9.40 -11.33 -1.95
C ILE A 162 -8.94 -10.85 -0.58
N GLY A 163 -7.70 -10.37 -0.43
CA GLY A 163 -7.19 -9.81 0.81
C GLY A 163 -8.04 -8.65 1.35
N LEU A 164 -8.39 -7.69 0.49
CA LEU A 164 -9.26 -6.57 0.86
C LEU A 164 -10.67 -7.05 1.23
N LEU A 165 -11.25 -7.94 0.42
CA LEU A 165 -12.58 -8.51 0.70
C LEU A 165 -12.60 -9.30 1.99
N VAL A 166 -11.56 -10.08 2.28
CA VAL A 166 -11.40 -10.83 3.53
C VAL A 166 -11.28 -9.88 4.70
N LEU A 167 -10.49 -8.81 4.59
CA LEU A 167 -10.31 -7.83 5.67
C LEU A 167 -11.62 -7.07 5.98
N VAL A 168 -12.38 -6.72 4.94
CA VAL A 168 -13.71 -6.09 5.08
C VAL A 168 -14.74 -7.10 5.61
N ALA A 169 -14.73 -8.34 5.12
CA ALA A 169 -15.67 -9.38 5.55
C ALA A 169 -15.41 -9.85 6.99
N LEU A 170 -14.16 -9.78 7.47
CA LEU A 170 -13.83 -10.07 8.86
C LEU A 170 -14.16 -8.94 9.83
N ALA A 171 -14.39 -7.71 9.36
CA ALA A 171 -14.73 -6.56 10.21
C ALA A 171 -15.84 -6.85 11.25
N PRO A 172 -16.99 -7.48 10.90
CA PRO A 172 -18.01 -7.83 11.89
C PRO A 172 -17.58 -8.93 12.86
N VAL A 173 -16.71 -9.86 12.44
CA VAL A 173 -16.23 -10.97 13.29
C VAL A 173 -15.20 -10.48 14.30
N VAL A 174 -14.30 -9.60 13.89
CA VAL A 174 -13.24 -9.07 14.77
C VAL A 174 -13.75 -8.07 15.80
N ALA A 175 -14.97 -7.53 15.62
CA ALA A 175 -15.59 -6.59 16.56
C ALA A 175 -15.77 -7.18 17.98
N PHE A 176 -15.76 -8.51 18.09
CA PHE A 176 -15.87 -9.25 19.35
C PHE A 176 -14.52 -9.66 19.94
N LEU A 177 -13.41 -9.24 19.32
CA LEU A 177 -12.06 -9.60 19.76
C LEU A 177 -11.38 -8.45 20.51
N PRO A 178 -10.49 -8.76 21.48
CA PRO A 178 -9.58 -7.78 22.05
C PRO A 178 -8.56 -7.30 21.01
N PRO A 179 -8.02 -6.06 21.13
CA PRO A 179 -7.13 -5.46 20.14
C PRO A 179 -5.94 -6.33 19.70
N ILE A 180 -5.34 -7.07 20.63
CA ILE A 180 -4.21 -7.96 20.30
C ILE A 180 -4.59 -9.07 19.31
N LEU A 181 -5.79 -9.64 19.42
CA LEU A 181 -6.24 -10.68 18.50
C LEU A 181 -6.58 -10.11 17.13
N ILE A 182 -7.07 -8.87 17.07
CA ILE A 182 -7.29 -8.15 15.81
C ILE A 182 -5.95 -7.92 15.10
N ALA A 183 -4.91 -7.54 15.84
CA ALA A 183 -3.56 -7.40 15.32
C ALA A 183 -3.01 -8.73 14.76
N VAL A 184 -3.21 -9.84 15.48
CA VAL A 184 -2.83 -11.18 14.98
C VAL A 184 -3.56 -11.52 13.68
N VAL A 185 -4.88 -11.27 13.61
CA VAL A 185 -5.66 -11.49 12.39
C VAL A 185 -5.12 -10.64 11.23
N ALA A 186 -4.84 -9.36 11.46
CA ALA A 186 -4.26 -8.47 10.46
C ALA A 186 -2.89 -8.98 9.97
N VAL A 187 -2.00 -9.38 10.88
CA VAL A 187 -0.70 -9.98 10.54
C VAL A 187 -0.88 -11.24 9.68
N VAL A 188 -1.79 -12.15 10.06
CA VAL A 188 -2.05 -13.38 9.31
C VAL A 188 -2.54 -13.07 7.89
N ILE A 189 -3.50 -12.17 7.74
CA ILE A 189 -4.03 -11.78 6.41
C ILE A 189 -2.91 -11.15 5.57
N LEU A 190 -2.17 -10.19 6.12
CA LEU A 190 -1.08 -9.52 5.41
C LEU A 190 0.05 -10.49 5.05
N LEU A 191 0.35 -11.45 5.92
CA LEU A 191 1.34 -12.49 5.66
C LEU A 191 0.90 -13.41 4.52
N ILE A 192 -0.37 -13.84 4.50
CA ILE A 192 -0.95 -14.64 3.40
C ILE A 192 -0.87 -13.87 2.09
N ILE A 193 -1.18 -12.57 2.08
CA ILE A 193 -1.05 -11.72 0.88
C ILE A 193 0.41 -11.67 0.44
N ALA A 194 1.33 -11.38 1.37
CA ALA A 194 2.76 -11.24 1.07
C ALA A 194 3.41 -12.54 0.60
N THR A 195 3.00 -13.71 1.11
CA THR A 195 3.47 -15.02 0.66
C THR A 195 2.85 -15.41 -0.68
N SER A 196 1.55 -15.18 -0.87
CA SER A 196 0.87 -15.39 -2.15
C SER A 196 1.51 -14.57 -3.27
N ASP A 197 1.88 -13.32 -2.96
CA ASP A 197 2.63 -12.45 -3.85
C ASP A 197 3.96 -13.13 -4.23
N THR A 198 4.80 -13.55 -3.27
CA THR A 198 6.07 -14.24 -3.57
C THR A 198 5.92 -15.51 -4.40
N VAL A 199 4.91 -16.33 -4.11
CA VAL A 199 4.61 -17.57 -4.83
C VAL A 199 4.19 -17.25 -6.26
N SER A 200 3.33 -16.25 -6.46
CA SER A 200 2.84 -15.88 -7.80
C SER A 200 3.95 -15.51 -8.78
N TRP A 201 5.06 -14.91 -8.30
CA TRP A 201 6.21 -14.58 -9.15
C TRP A 201 7.01 -15.80 -9.57
N GLN A 202 7.24 -16.75 -8.65
CA GLN A 202 7.96 -17.98 -8.99
C GLN A 202 7.23 -18.78 -10.07
N PHE A 203 5.90 -18.81 -10.02
CA PHE A 203 5.10 -19.61 -10.95
C PHE A 203 4.64 -18.86 -12.21
N ARG A 204 4.56 -17.53 -12.20
CA ARG A 204 4.08 -16.72 -13.34
C ARG A 204 4.84 -15.39 -13.43
N PRO A 205 6.02 -15.34 -14.08
CA PRO A 205 6.67 -14.07 -14.40
C PRO A 205 5.83 -13.32 -15.45
N SER A 206 4.85 -12.55 -14.97
CA SER A 206 4.02 -11.70 -15.82
C SER A 206 4.88 -10.60 -16.45
N LYS A 207 4.98 -10.58 -17.78
CA LYS A 207 5.52 -9.43 -18.52
C LYS A 207 4.57 -8.24 -18.36
N PRO A 208 5.05 -6.99 -18.18
CA PRO A 208 4.19 -5.81 -18.12
C PRO A 208 3.31 -5.69 -19.38
N THR A 209 1.99 -5.63 -19.20
CA THR A 209 1.02 -5.36 -20.28
C THR A 209 0.19 -4.14 -19.92
N PRO A 210 0.65 -2.92 -20.28
CA PRO A 210 -0.11 -1.70 -20.05
C PRO A 210 -1.44 -1.73 -20.83
N PRO A 211 -2.49 -1.05 -20.35
CA PRO A 211 -3.81 -1.13 -20.97
C PRO A 211 -3.80 -0.53 -22.38
N PRO A 212 -4.50 -1.13 -23.35
CA PRO A 212 -4.58 -0.57 -24.69
C PRO A 212 -5.20 0.84 -24.62
N PRO A 213 -4.78 1.77 -25.50
CA PRO A 213 -5.39 3.10 -25.56
C PRO A 213 -6.90 2.96 -25.72
N ARG A 214 -7.69 3.61 -24.87
CA ARG A 214 -9.13 3.73 -25.12
C ARG A 214 -9.31 4.56 -26.39
N GLU A 215 -9.62 3.90 -27.51
CA GLU A 215 -10.21 4.55 -28.67
C GLU A 215 -11.49 5.24 -28.18
N ARG A 216 -11.41 6.55 -27.98
CA ARG A 216 -12.61 7.37 -27.86
C ARG A 216 -13.11 7.52 -29.29
N TYR A 217 -14.30 6.98 -29.53
CA TYR A 217 -15.14 7.16 -30.69
C TYR A 217 -14.88 8.51 -31.37
N ARG A 218 -14.46 8.46 -32.64
CA ARG A 218 -14.71 9.54 -33.59
C ARG A 218 -16.22 9.57 -33.81
N GLY A 219 -16.87 10.59 -33.27
CA GLY A 219 -18.22 11.04 -33.60
C GLY A 219 -18.15 12.55 -33.69
#